data_AF-A0A349J4P9-F1
#
_entry.id   AF-A0A349J4P9-F1
#
_cell.length_a   1.000
_cell.length_b   1.000
_cell.length_c   1.000
_cell.angle_alpha   90.00
_cell.angle_beta   90.00
_cell.angle_gamma   90.00
#
_symmetry.space_group_name_H-M   'P 1'
#
loop_
_entity.id
_entity.type
_entity.pdbx_description
1 polymer ?
#
loop_
_entity_poly.entity_id
_entity_poly.type
_entity_poly.pdbx_seq_one_letter_code
_entity_poly.pdbx_strand_id
1 'polypeptide(L)'
;MSSKQDSRALRFYSDVLGLEHLHYGIWKHNEEPTLANLKVAQERYQRAIIDLLPPPPARVLDVGCGTGELSKALKAIGYEVEGLSPDVNHVASYSE
;
A
#
# COMPACT_ATOMS: atom_id res chain seq x y z
N MET A 1 11.81 26.83 -7.06
CA MET A 1 10.51 26.55 -6.42
C MET A 1 10.22 25.06 -6.54
N SER A 2 10.42 24.31 -5.46
CA SER A 2 9.77 23.02 -5.24
C SER A 2 9.53 22.96 -3.73
N SER A 3 8.29 23.19 -3.31
CA SER A 3 7.91 23.02 -1.92
C SER A 3 8.13 21.55 -1.59
N LYS A 4 9.05 21.25 -0.67
CA LYS A 4 9.12 19.93 -0.03
C LYS A 4 7.68 19.60 0.42
N GLN A 5 7.07 18.59 -0.19
CA GLN A 5 5.75 18.12 0.25
C GLN A 5 5.93 17.65 1.69
N ASP A 6 5.36 18.40 2.63
CA ASP A 6 5.47 18.12 4.06
C ASP A 6 4.57 16.92 4.38
N SER A 7 5.16 15.72 4.41
CA SER A 7 4.51 14.40 4.56
C SER A 7 3.95 14.15 5.98
N ARG A 8 3.68 15.20 6.76
CA ARG A 8 3.19 15.10 8.14
C ARG A 8 1.88 14.35 8.28
N ALA A 9 0.95 14.58 7.35
CA ALA A 9 -0.33 13.89 7.35
C ALA A 9 -0.16 12.38 7.08
N LEU A 10 0.67 12.01 6.10
CA LEU A 10 0.95 10.61 5.78
C LEU A 10 1.60 9.89 6.98
N ARG A 11 2.60 10.52 7.60
CA ARG A 11 3.24 10.00 8.83
C ARG A 11 2.29 9.91 10.00
N PHE A 12 1.33 10.82 10.14
CA PHE A 12 0.31 10.70 11.18
C PHE A 12 -0.58 9.47 10.94
N TYR A 13 -1.01 9.24 9.70
CA TYR A 13 -1.82 8.07 9.37
C TYR A 13 -1.04 6.75 9.52
N SER A 14 0.22 6.69 9.10
CA SER A 14 1.05 5.49 9.25
C SER A 14 1.52 5.28 10.68
N ASP A 15 2.18 6.26 11.26
CA ASP A 15 2.97 6.09 12.49
C ASP A 15 2.11 6.23 13.75
N VAL A 16 1.05 7.07 13.70
CA VAL A 16 0.17 7.33 14.86
C VAL A 16 -1.08 6.46 14.81
N LEU A 17 -1.76 6.37 13.65
CA LEU A 17 -2.96 5.53 13.53
C LEU A 17 -2.63 4.07 13.18
N GLY A 18 -1.36 3.76 12.88
CA GLY A 18 -0.91 2.42 12.57
C GLY A 18 -1.53 1.86 11.29
N LEU A 19 -1.88 2.71 10.32
CA LEU A 19 -2.40 2.26 9.04
C LEU A 19 -1.24 1.85 8.12
N GLU A 20 -1.19 0.57 7.77
CA GLU A 20 -0.20 0.02 6.83
C GLU A 20 -0.52 0.47 5.39
N HIS A 21 -1.80 0.65 5.10
CA HIS A 21 -2.29 1.08 3.81
C HIS A 21 -2.91 2.47 3.91
N LEU A 22 -2.64 3.32 2.91
CA LEU A 22 -3.22 4.66 2.78
C LEU A 22 -4.17 4.77 1.57
N HIS A 23 -4.76 3.63 1.19
CA HIS A 23 -5.81 3.55 0.17
C HIS A 23 -7.16 3.15 0.78
N TYR A 24 -8.21 3.15 -0.04
CA TYR A 24 -9.56 2.74 0.37
C TYR A 24 -9.62 1.27 0.81
N GLY A 25 -10.66 0.92 1.57
CA GLY A 25 -10.98 -0.45 1.92
C GLY A 25 -12.19 -0.99 1.15
N ILE A 26 -12.25 -2.31 0.92
CA ILE A 26 -13.45 -3.02 0.46
C ILE A 26 -14.25 -3.46 1.70
N TRP A 27 -15.40 -2.81 1.90
CA TRP A 27 -16.27 -3.01 3.05
C TRP A 27 -17.33 -4.09 2.77
N LYS A 28 -17.65 -4.85 3.80
CA LYS A 28 -18.84 -5.71 3.78
C LYS A 28 -20.08 -4.88 4.12
N HIS A 29 -21.23 -5.36 3.68
CA HIS A 29 -22.50 -4.76 4.06
C HIS A 29 -22.66 -4.81 5.60
N ASN A 30 -23.10 -3.69 6.20
CA ASN A 30 -23.27 -3.51 7.65
C ASN A 30 -21.99 -3.65 8.50
N GLU A 31 -20.81 -3.44 7.91
CA GLU A 31 -19.57 -3.38 8.68
C GLU A 31 -19.38 -1.98 9.29
N GLU A 32 -19.21 -1.92 10.61
CA GLU A 32 -19.03 -0.65 11.33
C GLU A 32 -17.72 0.05 10.93
N PRO A 33 -17.71 1.38 10.70
CA PRO A 33 -16.53 2.12 10.24
C PRO A 33 -15.57 2.44 11.40
N THR A 34 -14.98 1.40 11.98
CA THR A 34 -13.94 1.52 13.03
C THR A 34 -12.54 1.48 12.42
N LEU A 35 -11.52 1.97 13.12
CA LEU A 35 -10.12 1.86 12.67
C LEU A 35 -9.68 0.41 12.48
N ALA A 36 -10.14 -0.50 13.34
CA ALA A 36 -9.85 -1.93 13.21
C ALA A 36 -10.46 -2.50 11.93
N ASN A 37 -11.72 -2.16 11.64
CA ASN A 37 -12.40 -2.63 10.43
C ASN A 37 -11.84 -1.96 9.17
N LEU A 38 -11.35 -0.73 9.25
CA LEU A 38 -10.66 -0.07 8.14
C LEU A 38 -9.43 -0.87 7.69
N LYS A 39 -8.59 -1.33 8.63
CA LYS A 39 -7.42 -2.18 8.30
C LYS A 39 -7.84 -3.45 7.57
N VAL A 40 -8.85 -4.15 8.09
CA VAL A 40 -9.39 -5.37 7.47
C VAL A 40 -9.98 -5.08 6.08
N ALA A 41 -10.68 -3.96 5.91
CA ALA A 41 -11.21 -3.55 4.62
C ALA A 41 -10.09 -3.24 3.61
N GLN A 42 -9.00 -2.62 4.05
CA GLN A 42 -7.81 -2.35 3.22
C GLN A 42 -7.11 -3.64 2.81
N GLU A 43 -6.96 -4.62 3.70
CA GLU A 43 -6.42 -5.94 3.34
C GLU A 43 -7.26 -6.63 2.26
N ARG A 44 -8.60 -6.54 2.35
CA ARG A 44 -9.49 -7.11 1.32
C ARG A 44 -9.29 -6.41 -0.02
N TYR A 45 -9.08 -5.10 -0.02
CA TYR A 45 -8.76 -4.35 -1.24
C TYR A 45 -7.46 -4.85 -1.87
N GLN A 46 -6.39 -5.00 -1.07
CA GLN A 46 -5.12 -5.59 -1.53
C GLN A 46 -5.32 -6.99 -2.11
N ARG A 47 -6.08 -7.86 -1.42
CA ARG A 47 -6.34 -9.24 -1.86
C ARG A 47 -7.07 -9.26 -3.21
N ALA A 48 -8.06 -8.38 -3.39
CA ALA A 48 -8.76 -8.26 -4.66
C ALA A 48 -7.85 -7.81 -5.82
N ILE A 49 -6.84 -6.97 -5.57
CA ILE A 49 -5.82 -6.65 -6.58
C ILE A 49 -5.01 -7.90 -6.94
N ILE A 50 -4.53 -8.64 -5.94
CA ILE A 50 -3.72 -9.84 -6.15
C ILE A 50 -4.49 -10.89 -6.95
N ASP A 51 -5.79 -11.08 -6.66
CA ASP A 51 -6.65 -12.04 -7.36
C ASP A 51 -6.89 -11.70 -8.84
N LEU A 52 -6.64 -10.43 -9.25
CA LEU A 52 -6.75 -9.98 -10.63
C LEU A 52 -5.44 -10.16 -11.43
N LEU A 53 -4.33 -10.43 -10.76
CA LEU A 53 -3.03 -10.61 -11.41
C LEU A 53 -2.87 -12.03 -12.00
N PRO A 54 -2.09 -12.19 -13.08
CA PRO A 54 -1.68 -13.53 -13.52
C PRO A 54 -0.87 -14.21 -12.40
N PRO A 55 -0.92 -15.54 -12.27
CA PRO A 55 -0.21 -16.24 -11.20
C PRO A 55 1.30 -16.01 -11.27
N PRO A 56 2.01 -15.98 -10.12
CA PRO A 56 3.46 -15.85 -10.10
C PRO A 56 4.13 -17.12 -10.66
N PRO A 57 5.36 -17.02 -11.24
CA PRO A 57 6.15 -15.80 -11.35
C PRO A 57 5.72 -14.91 -12.51
N ALA A 58 5.64 -13.60 -12.25
CA ALA A 58 5.39 -12.56 -13.25
C ALA A 58 6.06 -11.25 -12.83
N ARG A 59 6.30 -10.36 -13.81
CA ARG A 59 6.87 -9.02 -13.59
C ARG A 59 5.74 -8.01 -13.37
N VAL A 60 5.83 -7.21 -12.32
CA VAL A 60 4.83 -6.20 -11.94
C VAL A 60 5.50 -4.84 -11.77
N LEU A 61 4.89 -3.80 -12.33
CA LEU A 61 5.23 -2.40 -12.08
C LEU A 61 4.14 -1.79 -11.18
N ASP A 62 4.51 -1.41 -9.96
CA ASP A 62 3.64 -0.76 -8.97
C ASP A 62 3.78 0.77 -9.08
N VAL A 63 2.85 1.41 -9.80
CA VAL A 63 2.86 2.84 -10.06
C VAL A 63 2.14 3.60 -8.95
N GLY A 64 2.84 4.51 -8.29
CA GLY A 64 2.30 5.22 -7.12
C GLY A 64 2.36 4.37 -5.86
N CYS A 65 3.44 3.60 -5.71
CA CYS A 65 3.57 2.55 -4.71
C CYS A 65 3.64 3.00 -3.24
N GLY A 66 3.75 4.32 -2.98
CA GLY A 66 3.83 4.86 -1.63
C GLY A 66 5.00 4.25 -0.85
N THR A 67 4.74 3.82 0.39
CA THR A 67 5.72 3.14 1.26
C THR A 67 6.02 1.69 0.86
N GLY A 68 5.36 1.16 -0.18
CA GLY A 68 5.70 -0.13 -0.78
C GLY A 68 5.02 -1.36 -0.20
N GLU A 69 4.00 -1.23 0.66
CA GLU A 69 3.37 -2.37 1.31
C GLU A 69 2.76 -3.40 0.33
N LEU A 70 2.05 -2.95 -0.71
CA LEU A 70 1.54 -3.84 -1.75
C LEU A 70 2.69 -4.54 -2.49
N SER A 71 3.74 -3.80 -2.84
CA SER A 71 4.91 -4.36 -3.50
C SER A 71 5.64 -5.40 -2.67
N LYS A 72 5.77 -5.20 -1.35
CA LYS A 72 6.33 -6.21 -0.43
C LYS A 72 5.45 -7.46 -0.41
N ALA A 73 4.13 -7.30 -0.31
CA ALA A 73 3.19 -8.42 -0.34
C ALA A 73 3.29 -9.23 -1.64
N LEU A 74 3.40 -8.55 -2.79
CA LEU A 74 3.58 -9.19 -4.10
C LEU A 74 4.93 -9.93 -4.20
N LYS A 75 6.03 -9.31 -3.73
CA LYS A 75 7.34 -9.99 -3.68
C LYS A 75 7.29 -11.25 -2.81
N ALA A 76 6.63 -11.17 -1.65
CA ALA A 76 6.53 -12.29 -0.71
C ALA A 76 5.79 -13.51 -1.28
N ILE A 77 4.88 -13.31 -2.24
CA ILE A 77 4.15 -14.39 -2.92
C ILE A 77 4.77 -14.80 -4.27
N GLY A 78 5.95 -14.28 -4.62
CA GLY A 78 6.77 -14.79 -5.73
C GLY A 78 6.76 -13.95 -7.02
N TYR A 79 6.28 -12.71 -6.98
CA TYR A 79 6.38 -11.78 -8.12
C TYR A 79 7.74 -11.06 -8.14
N GLU A 80 8.18 -10.68 -9.34
CA GLU A 80 9.26 -9.72 -9.55
C GLU A 80 8.63 -8.32 -9.63
N VAL A 81 8.89 -7.45 -8.64
CA VAL A 81 8.16 -6.18 -8.49
C VAL A 81 9.10 -4.99 -8.52
N GLU A 82 8.79 -4.03 -9.38
CA GLU A 82 9.42 -2.71 -9.45
C GLU A 82 8.42 -1.64 -9.00
N GLY A 83 8.85 -0.72 -8.12
CA GLY A 83 8.02 0.35 -7.60
C GLY A 83 8.36 1.71 -8.19
N LEU A 84 7.35 2.53 -8.49
CA LEU A 84 7.52 3.89 -8.96
C LEU A 84 6.80 4.88 -8.03
N SER A 85 7.55 5.84 -7.49
CA SER A 85 7.03 6.93 -6.66
C SER A 85 7.75 8.25 -7.01
N PRO A 86 7.04 9.40 -7.05
CA PRO A 86 7.67 10.70 -7.22
C PRO A 86 8.31 11.24 -5.93
N ASP A 87 7.97 10.68 -4.76
CA ASP A 87 8.56 11.07 -3.47
C ASP A 87 9.82 10.24 -3.17
N VAL A 88 10.95 10.93 -3.07
CA VAL A 88 12.27 10.35 -2.77
C VAL A 88 12.34 9.69 -1.39
N ASN A 89 11.48 10.08 -0.45
CA ASN A 89 11.47 9.51 0.90
C ASN A 89 10.92 8.07 0.92
N HIS A 90 10.16 7.67 -0.10
CA HIS A 90 9.62 6.32 -0.22
C HIS A 90 10.65 5.26 -0.61
N VAL A 91 11.82 5.67 -1.14
CA VAL A 91 12.90 4.75 -1.54
C VAL A 91 13.42 3.94 -0.35
N ALA A 92 13.51 4.57 0.83
CA ALA A 92 13.99 3.90 2.03
C ALA A 92 13.07 2.76 2.46
N SER A 93 11.75 2.89 2.26
CA SER A 93 10.75 1.89 2.64
C SER A 93 10.68 0.69 1.67
N TYR A 94 11.30 0.81 0.50
CA TYR A 94 11.27 -0.19 -0.59
C TYR A 94 12.46 -1.17 -0.60
N SER A 95 13.52 -0.81 0.11
CA SER A 95 14.85 -1.44 -0.02
C SER A 95 15.14 -2.50 1.05
N GLU A 96 14.16 -2.81 1.91
CA GLU A 96 14.18 -3.93 2.87
C GLU A 96 13.53 -5.17 2.26
#